data_AF-A0A831RN90-F1
#
_entry.id   AF-A0A831RN90-F1
#
_cell.length_a   1.000
_cell.length_b   1.000
_cell.length_c   1.000
_cell.angle_alpha   90.00
_cell.angle_beta   90.00
_cell.angle_gamma   90.00
#
_symmetry.space_group_name_H-M   'P 1'
#
loop_
_entity.id
_entity.type
_entity.pdbx_description
1 polymer ?
#
loop_
_entity_poly.entity_id
_entity_poly.type
_entity_poly.pdbx_seq_one_letter_code
_entity_poly.pdbx_strand_id
1 'polypeptide(L)' 'MTEPTSTPPSGTTGLSSAEAASRLQQYGPNALREEHVSALRRLLGYFWGPIPWMIEIAALLSAVLRHWADFWIIVALLIF' A
#
# COMPACT_ATOMS: atom_id res chain seq x y z
N MET A 1 2.66 -52.23 -2.51
CA MET A 1 2.32 -51.22 -1.50
C MET A 1 2.08 -49.90 -2.24
N THR A 2 0.86 -49.69 -2.71
CA THR A 2 0.45 -48.52 -3.51
C THR A 2 -0.21 -47.50 -2.59
N GLU A 3 0.35 -46.30 -2.52
CA GLU A 3 -0.23 -45.16 -1.80
C GLU A 3 -1.63 -44.82 -2.37
N PRO A 4 -2.65 -44.58 -1.53
CA PRO A 4 -3.94 -44.11 -2.01
C PRO A 4 -3.80 -42.67 -2.48
N THR A 5 -3.87 -42.50 -3.80
CA THR A 5 -3.85 -41.23 -4.52
C THR A 5 -5.05 -40.39 -4.08
N SER A 6 -4.79 -39.27 -3.41
CA SER A 6 -5.79 -38.27 -3.02
C SER A 6 -6.15 -37.40 -4.22
N THR A 7 -6.84 -37.99 -5.20
CA THR A 7 -7.38 -37.24 -6.34
C THR A 7 -8.58 -36.42 -5.85
N PRO A 8 -8.56 -35.08 -5.95
CA PRO A 8 -9.74 -34.28 -5.64
C PRO A 8 -10.87 -34.66 -6.60
N PRO A 9 -12.11 -34.84 -6.11
CA PRO A 9 -13.22 -35.20 -6.98
C PRO A 9 -13.45 -34.07 -7.99
N SER A 10 -13.17 -34.35 -9.26
CA SER A 10 -13.55 -33.51 -10.40
C SER A 10 -15.07 -33.57 -10.56
N GLY A 11 -15.79 -32.90 -9.67
CA GLY A 11 -17.24 -32.83 -9.67
C GLY A 11 -17.72 -31.89 -10.76
N THR A 12 -18.42 -32.43 -11.76
CA THR A 12 -19.23 -31.68 -12.73
C THR A 12 -20.47 -31.03 -12.10
N THR A 13 -20.70 -31.21 -10.80
CA THR A 13 -21.83 -30.68 -10.03
C THR A 13 -21.31 -29.68 -8.99
N GLY A 14 -21.83 -28.45 -9.01
CA GLY A 14 -21.47 -27.41 -8.04
C GLY A 14 -21.90 -27.71 -6.60
N LEU A 15 -21.51 -26.86 -5.66
CA LEU A 15 -21.90 -27.03 -4.25
C LEU A 15 -23.41 -26.94 -4.06
N SER A 16 -23.93 -27.74 -3.13
CA SER A 16 -25.29 -27.54 -2.62
C SER A 16 -25.39 -26.25 -1.80
N SER A 17 -26.59 -25.66 -1.72
CA SER A 17 -26.81 -24.42 -0.95
C SER A 17 -26.41 -24.53 0.53
N ALA A 18 -26.60 -25.70 1.14
CA ALA A 18 -26.23 -25.95 2.53
C ALA A 18 -24.71 -26.01 2.72
N GLU A 19 -24.01 -26.66 1.78
CA GLU A 19 -22.56 -26.76 1.82
C GLU A 19 -21.88 -25.42 1.52
N ALA A 20 -22.45 -24.63 0.60
CA ALA A 20 -22.02 -23.26 0.35
C ALA A 20 -22.21 -22.37 1.59
N ALA A 21 -23.35 -22.46 2.28
CA ALA A 21 -23.61 -21.70 3.50
C ALA A 21 -22.66 -22.08 4.65
N SER A 22 -22.38 -23.38 4.82
CA SER A 22 -21.43 -23.89 5.81
C SER A 22 -20.02 -23.35 5.55
N ARG A 23 -19.55 -23.40 4.30
CA ARG A 23 -18.24 -22.86 3.91
C ARG A 23 -18.18 -21.34 4.06
N LEU A 24 -19.25 -20.61 3.74
CA LEU A 24 -19.30 -19.16 3.92
C LEU A 24 -19.19 -18.75 5.40
N GLN A 25 -19.81 -19.52 6.32
CA GLN A 25 -19.65 -19.30 7.75
C GLN A 25 -18.24 -19.64 8.25
N GLN A 26 -17.64 -20.71 7.73
CA GLN A 26 -16.33 -21.18 8.18
C GLN A 26 -15.17 -20.31 7.66
N TYR A 27 -15.19 -19.93 6.38
CA TYR A 27 -14.09 -19.22 5.73
C TYR A 27 -14.35 -17.72 5.61
N GLY A 28 -15.58 -17.29 5.83
CA GLY A 28 -16.01 -15.93 5.56
C GLY A 28 -16.06 -15.62 4.06
N PRO A 29 -16.47 -14.39 3.71
CA PRO A 29 -16.39 -13.93 2.33
C PRO A 29 -14.92 -13.88 1.88
N ASN A 30 -14.61 -14.52 0.75
CA ASN A 30 -13.30 -14.44 0.11
C ASN A 30 -13.12 -13.09 -0.62
N ALA A 31 -13.22 -12.00 0.14
CA ALA A 31 -13.00 -10.65 -0.34
C ALA A 31 -11.70 -10.12 0.29
N LEU A 32 -10.78 -9.68 -0.56
CA LEU A 32 -9.57 -8.99 -0.11
C LEU A 32 -9.99 -7.67 0.54
N ARG A 33 -9.48 -7.41 1.74
CA ARG A 33 -9.72 -6.15 2.43
C ARG A 33 -9.06 -5.04 1.63
N GLU A 34 -9.86 -4.22 0.95
CA GLU A 34 -9.36 -2.99 0.33
C GLU A 34 -9.01 -2.02 1.45
N GLU A 35 -7.71 -1.90 1.74
CA GLU A 35 -7.15 -0.82 2.55
C GLU A 35 -7.34 0.49 1.77
N HIS A 36 -8.43 1.20 2.04
CA HIS A 36 -8.65 2.54 1.54
C HIS A 36 -7.68 3.52 2.23
N VAL A 37 -6.44 3.56 1.74
CA VAL A 37 -5.54 4.66 2.07
C VAL A 37 -6.07 5.91 1.37
N SER A 38 -6.61 6.85 2.14
CA SER A 38 -7.08 8.13 1.60
C SER A 38 -5.97 8.81 0.80
N ALA A 39 -6.31 9.40 -0.35
CA ALA A 39 -5.34 10.07 -1.23
C ALA A 39 -4.46 11.10 -0.48
N LEU A 40 -5.04 11.81 0.51
CA LEU A 40 -4.30 12.74 1.38
C LEU A 40 -3.25 12.05 2.25
N ARG A 41 -3.56 10.90 2.87
CA ARG A 41 -2.55 10.13 3.64
C ARG A 41 -1.43 9.62 2.75
N ARG A 42 -1.75 9.22 1.52
CA ARG A 42 -0.75 8.80 0.54
C ARG A 42 0.14 9.99 0.12
N LEU A 43 -0.46 11.17 -0.07
CA LEU A 43 0.28 12.40 -0.36
C LEU A 43 1.22 12.79 0.80
N LEU A 44 0.70 12.86 2.03
CA LEU A 44 1.50 13.13 3.22
C LEU A 44 2.62 12.09 3.38
N GLY A 45 2.37 10.81 3.09
CA GLY A 45 3.42 9.78 3.11
C GLY A 45 4.63 10.10 2.22
N TYR A 46 4.44 10.79 1.10
CA TYR A 46 5.56 11.22 0.24
C TYR A 46 6.40 12.34 0.88
N PHE A 47 5.81 13.21 1.70
CA PHE A 47 6.54 14.26 2.44
C PHE A 47 7.29 13.70 3.66
N TRP A 48 6.85 12.56 4.21
CA TRP A 48 7.53 11.85 5.30
C TRP A 48 8.69 10.94 4.84
N GLY A 49 9.19 11.14 3.62
CA GLY A 49 10.35 10.42 3.10
C GLY A 49 11.69 11.01 3.57
N PRO A 50 12.77 10.20 3.67
CA PRO A 50 14.11 10.70 3.98
C PRO A 50 14.64 11.71 2.93
N ILE A 51 14.22 11.55 1.67
CA ILE A 51 14.68 12.38 0.54
C ILE A 51 14.14 13.82 0.65
N PRO A 52 12.81 14.08 0.76
CA PRO A 52 12.29 15.43 0.99
C PRO A 52 12.91 16.11 2.21
N TRP A 53 13.06 15.37 3.32
CA TRP A 53 13.65 15.88 4.56
C TRP A 53 15.08 16.40 4.37
N MET A 54 15.90 15.73 3.56
CA MET A 54 17.25 16.23 3.24
C MET A 54 17.20 17.57 2.50
N ILE A 55 16.28 17.73 1.56
CA ILE A 55 16.16 18.94 0.74
C ILE A 55 15.61 20.11 1.57
N GLU A 56 14.65 19.84 2.46
CA GLU A 56 14.18 20.84 3.43
C GLU A 56 15.28 21.33 4.37
N ILE A 57 16.13 20.42 4.89
CA ILE A 57 17.29 20.80 5.70
C ILE A 57 18.26 21.66 4.88
N ALA A 58 18.52 21.33 3.61
CA ALA A 58 19.39 22.12 2.75
C ALA A 58 18.84 23.54 2.53
N ALA A 59 17.52 23.67 2.30
CA ALA A 59 16.86 24.98 2.19
C ALA A 59 17.01 25.78 3.49
N LEU A 60 16.73 25.15 4.65
CA LEU A 60 16.83 25.80 5.96
C LEU A 60 18.27 26.26 6.25
N LEU A 61 19.26 25.42 5.94
CA LEU A 61 20.67 25.77 6.14
C LEU A 61 21.07 26.95 5.25
N SER A 62 20.66 26.97 3.98
CA SER A 62 20.88 28.11 3.08
C SER A 62 20.24 29.40 3.60
N ALA A 63 19.03 29.32 4.18
CA ALA A 63 18.37 30.47 4.80
C ALA A 63 19.14 30.99 6.03
N VAL A 64 19.58 30.10 6.92
CA VAL A 64 20.38 30.43 8.11
C VAL A 64 21.71 31.09 7.73
N LEU A 65 22.35 30.60 6.66
CA LEU A 65 23.58 31.16 6.12
C LEU A 65 23.37 32.43 5.28
N ARG A 66 22.10 32.90 5.11
CA ARG A 66 21.71 34.05 4.28
C ARG A 66 22.09 33.94 2.80
N HIS A 67 22.16 32.71 2.28
CA HIS A 67 22.28 32.42 0.86
C HIS A 67 20.89 32.46 0.20
N TRP A 68 20.36 33.67 0.04
CA TRP A 68 18.99 33.88 -0.46
C TRP A 68 18.76 33.34 -1.88
N ALA A 69 19.78 33.40 -2.75
CA ALA A 69 19.70 32.86 -4.11
C ALA A 69 19.47 31.33 -4.08
N ASP A 70 20.32 30.62 -3.33
CA ASP A 70 20.27 29.16 -3.21
C ASP A 70 18.98 28.72 -2.51
N PHE A 71 18.55 29.45 -1.48
CA PHE A 71 17.27 29.21 -0.82
C PHE A 71 16.10 29.24 -1.81
N TRP A 72 15.99 30.28 -2.64
CA TRP A 72 14.90 30.39 -3.61
C TRP A 72 14.96 29.30 -4.69
N ILE A 73 16.17 28.89 -5.11
CA ILE A 73 16.34 27.79 -6.06
C ILE A 73 15.84 26.47 -5.45
N ILE A 74 16.25 26.15 -4.22
CA ILE A 74 15.84 24.91 -3.55
C ILE A 74 14.32 24.90 -3.30
N VAL A 75 13.74 26.03 -2.88
CA VAL A 75 12.29 26.16 -2.69
C VAL A 75 11.53 26.01 -4.00
N ALA A 76 12.01 26.61 -5.09
CA ALA A 76 11.39 26.47 -6.41
C ALA A 76 11.40 25.01 -6.88
N LEU A 77 12.49 24.28 -6.65
CA LEU A 77 12.62 22.84 -6.96
C LEU A 77 11.68 21.97 -6.11
N LEU A 78 11.39 22.35 -4.86
CA LEU A 78 10.46 21.62 -4.00
C LEU A 78 8.99 21.79 -4.42
N ILE A 79 8.65 22.93 -5.03
CA ILE A 79 7.28 23.28 -5.42
C ILE A 79 6.94 22.76 -6.83
N PHE A 80 7.94 22.65 -7.72
CA PHE A 80 7.78 22.26 -9.13
C PHE A 80 7.97 20.76 -9.35
#